data_AF-A0ABD6AV81-F1
#
_entry.id   AF-A0ABD6AV81-F1
#
_cell.length_a   1.000
_cell.length_b   1.000
_cell.length_c   1.000
_cell.angle_alpha   90.00
_cell.angle_beta   90.00
_cell.angle_gamma   90.00
#
_symmetry.space_group_name_H-M   'P 1'
#
loop_
_entity.id
_entity.type
_entity.pdbx_description
1 polymer ?
#
loop_
_entity_poly.entity_id
_entity_poly.type
_entity_poly.pdbx_seq_one_letter_code
_entity_poly.pdbx_strand_id
1 'polypeptide(L)' 'MNDDWWRLVCAQCEFRGRAAEADLAERLAAVHADAAGHEVEVVPPRG' A
#
# COMPACT_ATOMS: atom_id res chain seq x y z
N MET A 1 18.70 -6.36 4.53
CA MET A 1 17.88 -5.99 3.36
C MET A 1 17.09 -4.79 3.82
N ASN A 2 17.42 -3.60 3.32
CA ASN A 2 16.75 -2.37 3.72
C ASN A 2 15.25 -2.47 3.46
N ASP A 3 14.45 -2.01 4.42
CA ASP A 3 13.02 -1.78 4.27
C ASP A 3 12.76 -0.51 3.43
N ASP A 4 13.39 -0.40 2.24
CA ASP A 4 13.28 0.74 1.29
C ASP A 4 11.95 0.75 0.51
N TRP A 5 10.96 -0.06 0.92
CA TRP A 5 9.71 -0.24 0.20
C TRP A 5 8.54 0.42 0.94
N TRP A 6 7.71 1.12 0.17
CA TRP A 6 6.37 1.52 0.61
C TRP A 6 5.51 0.28 0.79
N ARG A 7 4.72 0.23 1.86
CA ARG A 7 3.86 -0.90 2.18
C ARG A 7 2.41 -0.48 2.09
N LEU A 8 1.58 -1.35 1.52
CA LEU A 8 0.14 -1.19 1.46
C LEU A 8 -0.50 -2.20 2.39
N VAL A 9 -1.38 -1.76 3.28
CA VAL A 9 -2.06 -2.64 4.24
C VAL A 9 -3.55 -2.37 4.19
N CYS A 10 -4.34 -3.40 3.90
CA CYS A 10 -5.79 -3.36 4.03
C CYS A 10 -6.22 -4.31 5.13
N ALA A 11 -6.78 -3.79 6.21
CA ALA A 11 -7.24 -4.61 7.35
C ALA A 11 -8.52 -5.40 7.02
N GLN A 12 -9.32 -4.93 6.06
CA GLN A 12 -10.62 -5.51 5.73
C GLN A 12 -10.51 -6.83 4.98
N CYS A 13 -9.51 -6.96 4.10
CA CYS A 13 -9.27 -8.19 3.31
C CYS A 13 -7.91 -8.82 3.58
N GLU A 14 -7.22 -8.37 4.63
CA GLU A 14 -5.87 -8.82 5.02
C GLU A 14 -4.81 -8.69 3.92
N PHE A 15 -5.06 -7.82 2.92
CA PHE A 15 -4.14 -7.57 1.83
C PHE A 15 -2.88 -6.84 2.31
N ARG A 16 -1.72 -7.29 1.81
CA ARG A 16 -0.42 -6.68 2.05
C ARG A 16 0.36 -6.56 0.75
N GLY A 17 0.61 -5.33 0.31
CA GLY A 17 1.34 -5.00 -0.89
C GLY A 17 2.64 -4.25 -0.61
N ARG A 18 3.50 -4.15 -1.62
CA ARG A 18 4.72 -3.31 -1.58
C ARG A 18 4.88 -2.55 -2.89
N ALA A 19 5.43 -1.34 -2.80
CA ALA A 19 5.78 -0.52 -3.96
C ALA A 19 7.13 0.17 -3.72
N ALA A 20 7.90 0.37 -4.80
CA ALA A 20 9.20 1.03 -4.72
C ALA A 20 9.07 2.55 -4.54
N GLU A 21 7.98 3.13 -5.03
CA GLU A 21 7.76 4.58 -5.11
C GLU A 21 6.46 4.96 -4.40
N ALA A 22 6.43 6.17 -3.83
CA ALA A 22 5.27 6.72 -3.12
C ALA A 22 4.05 6.81 -4.04
N ASP A 23 4.22 7.42 -5.21
CA ASP A 23 3.14 7.61 -6.20
C ASP A 23 2.53 6.28 -6.64
N LEU A 24 3.35 5.23 -6.77
CA LEU A 24 2.86 3.90 -7.12
C LEU A 24 2.05 3.29 -5.97
N ALA A 25 2.50 3.44 -4.72
CA ALA A 25 1.75 2.97 -3.55
C ALA A 25 0.40 3.67 -3.44
N GLU A 26 0.34 4.99 -3.63
CA GLU A 26 -0.90 5.76 -3.58
C GLU A 26 -1.87 5.34 -4.68
N ARG A 27 -1.39 5.17 -5.93
CA ARG A 27 -2.23 4.71 -7.05
C ARG A 27 -2.78 3.31 -6.82
N LEU A 28 -1.97 2.39 -6.28
CA LEU A 28 -2.40 1.03 -5.96
C LEU A 28 -3.44 1.02 -4.82
N ALA A 29 -3.26 1.87 -3.80
CA ALA A 29 -4.25 2.05 -2.74
C ALA A 29 -5.59 2.57 -3.29
N ALA A 30 -5.56 3.58 -4.17
CA ALA A 30 -6.76 4.13 -4.80
C ALA A 30 -7.48 3.11 -5.68
N VAL A 31 -6.75 2.34 -6.50
CA VAL A 31 -7.34 1.26 -7.32
C VAL A 31 -7.97 0.18 -6.43
N HIS A 32 -7.31 -0.20 -5.33
CA HIS A 32 -7.86 -1.18 -4.39
C HIS A 32 -9.14 -0.65 -3.72
N ALA A 33 -9.15 0.62 -3.31
CA ALA A 33 -10.31 1.24 -2.71
C ALA A 33 -11.49 1.32 -3.68
N ASP A 34 -11.25 1.65 -4.95
CA ASP A 34 -12.28 1.67 -5.99
C ASP A 34 -12.84 0.28 -6.28
N ALA A 35 -11.97 -0.73 -6.42
CA ALA A 35 -12.38 -2.08 -6.77
C ALA A 35 -13.05 -2.85 -5.62
N ALA A 36 -12.58 -2.66 -4.38
CA ALA A 36 -13.02 -3.42 -3.21
C ALA A 36 -13.88 -2.62 -2.23
N GLY A 37 -13.93 -1.29 -2.36
CA GLY A 37 -14.59 -0.43 -1.37
C GLY A 37 -13.87 -0.43 -0.01
N HIS A 38 -12.58 -0.76 0.03
CA HIS A 38 -11.80 -0.89 1.25
C HIS A 38 -10.77 0.22 1.40
N GLU A 39 -10.52 0.63 2.64
CA GLU A 39 -9.44 1.56 2.96
C GLU A 39 -8.10 0.82 2.99
N VAL A 40 -7.09 1.41 2.34
CA VAL A 40 -5.72 0.89 2.29
C VAL A 40 -4.77 1.91 2.90
N GLU A 41 -4.08 1.52 3.97
CA GLU A 41 -3.02 2.32 4.59
C GLU A 41 -1.74 2.23 3.76
N VAL A 42 -1.16 3.38 3.43
CA VAL A 42 0.14 3.49 2.74
C VAL A 42 1.21 3.88 3.77
N VAL A 43 2.12 2.96 4.06
CA VAL A 43 3.15 3.11 5.09
C VAL A 43 4.52 3.34 4.45
N PRO A 44 5.25 4.42 4.81
CA PRO A 44 6.56 4.69 4.24
C PRO A 44 7.63 3.68 4.68
N PRO A 45 8.73 3.57 3.91
CA PRO A 45 9.90 2.78 4.28
C PRO A 45 10.53 3.28 5.59
N ARG A 46 11.08 2.36 6.38
CA ARG A 46 11.89 2.72 7.56
C ARG A 46 13.34 2.75 7.11
N GLY A 47 13.86 3.96 6.88
CA GLY A 47 15.25 4.20 6.50
C GLY A 47 16.26 3.76 7.56
#